data_AF-A0A3P6C8T5-F1
#
_entry.id   AF-A0A3P6C8T5-F1
#
_cell.length_a   1.000
_cell.length_b   1.000
_cell.length_c   1.000
_cell.angle_alpha   90.00
_cell.angle_beta   90.00
_cell.angle_gamma   90.00
#
_symmetry.space_group_name_H-M   'P 1'
#
loop_
_entity.id
_entity.type
_entity.pdbx_description
1 polymer ?
#
loop_
_entity_poly.entity_id
_entity_poly.type
_entity_poly.pdbx_seq_one_letter_code
_entity_poly.pdbx_strand_id
1 'polypeptide(L)'
;MSSSVEESLKTLSLDSLNLLINGQAFSDVTFRVEGRLVHAHRCILAARSLFFRKFFCGYDPSQTGVESVNLTGSGVRAAVMGGVIPVNSVGYEVFLLLLQFLYSGQVSLVPHKHEPRSNCGDSGCWHTHCTAAVDLSLDILAAAHYFGVEQLALLTQKHLTSMVEKASIKDVMKVLIALALTYSPNQVFQQRF
;
A
#
# COMPACT_ATOMS: atom_id res chain seq x y z
N MET A 1 -15.06 -17.38 -25.29
CA MET A 1 -13.67 -16.86 -25.45
C MET A 1 -13.30 -15.85 -24.37
N SER A 2 -14.19 -14.93 -23.94
CA SER A 2 -13.95 -14.00 -22.82
C SER A 2 -13.70 -14.69 -21.47
N SER A 3 -14.41 -15.78 -21.17
CA SER A 3 -14.30 -16.50 -19.89
C SER A 3 -12.95 -17.18 -19.66
N SER A 4 -12.29 -17.67 -20.72
CA SER A 4 -11.00 -18.36 -20.61
C SER A 4 -9.84 -17.40 -20.34
N VAL A 5 -9.90 -16.19 -20.92
CA VAL A 5 -8.90 -15.13 -20.65
C VAL A 5 -9.04 -14.62 -19.23
N GLU A 6 -10.28 -14.38 -18.77
CA GLU A 6 -10.53 -13.93 -17.40
C GLU A 6 -10.01 -14.94 -16.36
N GLU A 7 -10.24 -16.23 -16.58
CA GLU A 7 -9.71 -17.29 -15.72
C GLU A 7 -8.18 -17.29 -15.70
N SER A 8 -7.54 -17.14 -16.86
CA SER A 8 -6.08 -17.09 -16.95
C SER A 8 -5.50 -15.90 -16.17
N LEU A 9 -6.16 -14.74 -16.20
CA LEU A 9 -5.75 -13.55 -15.44
C LEU A 9 -5.95 -13.74 -13.93
N LYS A 10 -7.01 -14.43 -13.51
CA LYS A 10 -7.23 -14.79 -12.10
C LYS A 10 -6.14 -15.73 -11.59
N THR A 11 -5.80 -16.75 -12.36
CA THR A 11 -4.71 -17.68 -12.03
C THR A 11 -3.37 -16.94 -11.91
N LEU A 12 -3.03 -16.08 -12.87
CA LEU A 12 -1.80 -15.27 -12.81
C LEU A 12 -1.74 -14.38 -11.56
N SER A 13 -2.87 -13.76 -11.22
CA SER A 13 -3.02 -12.91 -10.03
C SER A 13 -2.80 -13.72 -8.74
N LEU A 14 -3.37 -14.91 -8.67
CA LEU A 14 -3.22 -15.83 -7.55
C LEU A 14 -1.79 -16.37 -7.43
N ASP A 15 -1.16 -16.76 -8.54
CA ASP A 15 0.23 -17.23 -8.56
C ASP A 15 1.20 -16.15 -8.07
N SER A 16 0.97 -14.91 -8.47
CA SER A 16 1.74 -13.76 -7.99
C SER A 16 1.52 -13.52 -6.50
N LEU A 17 0.29 -13.65 -6.00
CA LEU A 17 0.00 -13.55 -4.57
C LEU A 17 0.63 -14.70 -3.76
N ASN A 18 0.65 -15.91 -4.32
CA ASN A 18 1.34 -17.05 -3.71
C ASN A 18 2.84 -16.81 -3.56
N LEU A 19 3.46 -16.09 -4.49
CA LEU A 19 4.86 -15.67 -4.34
C LEU A 19 5.05 -14.71 -3.17
N LEU A 20 4.09 -13.81 -2.89
CA LEU A 20 4.14 -12.95 -1.70
C LEU A 20 3.98 -13.74 -0.40
N ILE A 21 3.08 -14.72 -0.36
CA ILE A 21 2.72 -15.45 0.87
C ILE A 21 3.73 -16.57 1.17
N ASN A 22 4.07 -17.37 0.17
CA ASN A 22 4.85 -18.60 0.31
C ASN A 22 6.24 -18.52 -0.34
N GLY A 23 6.53 -17.46 -1.09
CA GLY A 23 7.77 -17.29 -1.85
C GLY A 23 8.91 -16.65 -1.07
N GLN A 24 8.90 -16.68 0.27
CA GLN A 24 9.95 -16.05 1.08
C GLN A 24 11.38 -16.48 0.70
N ALA A 25 11.58 -17.73 0.30
CA ALA A 25 12.88 -18.25 -0.12
C ALA A 25 13.45 -17.53 -1.37
N PHE A 26 12.60 -16.88 -2.16
CA PHE A 26 12.98 -16.10 -3.35
C PHE A 26 13.05 -14.59 -3.08
N SER A 27 12.74 -14.15 -1.86
CA SER A 27 12.76 -12.73 -1.51
C SER A 27 14.18 -12.16 -1.49
N ASP A 28 14.35 -10.99 -2.10
CA ASP A 28 15.61 -10.24 -2.18
C ASP A 28 15.54 -8.91 -1.41
N VAL A 29 14.43 -8.67 -0.70
CA VAL A 29 14.26 -7.55 0.22
C VAL A 29 13.37 -7.93 1.40
N THR A 30 13.72 -7.41 2.59
CA THR A 30 12.92 -7.57 3.81
C THR A 30 12.63 -6.21 4.42
N PHE A 31 11.37 -5.96 4.76
CA PHE A 31 10.94 -4.76 5.46
C PHE A 31 10.61 -5.06 6.92
N ARG A 32 10.80 -4.08 7.80
CA ARG A 32 10.27 -4.09 9.18
C ARG A 32 9.15 -3.08 9.30
N VAL A 33 7.95 -3.54 9.60
CA VAL A 33 6.74 -2.72 9.75
C VAL A 33 6.08 -3.09 11.07
N GLU A 34 5.92 -2.12 11.98
CA GLU A 34 5.38 -2.36 13.33
C GLU A 34 6.05 -3.53 14.07
N GLY A 35 7.39 -3.62 13.93
CA GLY A 35 8.20 -4.69 14.52
C GLY A 35 8.18 -6.03 13.75
N ARG A 36 7.25 -6.22 12.81
CA ARG A 36 7.08 -7.45 12.02
C ARG A 36 7.93 -7.42 10.76
N LEU A 37 8.47 -8.58 10.37
CA LEU A 37 9.22 -8.73 9.12
C LEU A 37 8.28 -9.06 7.96
N VAL A 38 8.51 -8.42 6.81
CA VAL A 38 7.76 -8.63 5.57
C VAL A 38 8.74 -8.87 4.43
N HIS A 39 8.71 -10.08 3.87
CA HIS A 39 9.56 -10.49 2.75
C HIS A 39 8.92 -10.12 1.41
N ALA A 40 9.70 -9.61 0.46
CA ALA A 40 9.20 -9.19 -0.84
C ALA A 40 10.28 -9.27 -1.94
N HIS A 41 9.89 -8.90 -3.17
CA HIS A 41 10.70 -9.02 -4.38
C HIS A 41 10.88 -7.66 -5.04
N ARG A 42 12.13 -7.15 -5.08
CA ARG A 42 12.47 -5.80 -5.57
C ARG A 42 12.00 -5.59 -7.00
N CYS A 43 12.11 -6.61 -7.86
CA CYS A 43 11.72 -6.52 -9.27
C CYS A 43 10.21 -6.23 -9.45
N ILE A 44 9.35 -6.90 -8.68
CA ILE A 44 7.90 -6.68 -8.73
C ILE A 44 7.57 -5.29 -8.21
N LEU A 45 8.15 -4.90 -7.07
CA LEU A 45 7.93 -3.58 -6.47
C LEU A 45 8.38 -2.45 -7.41
N ALA A 46 9.59 -2.53 -7.97
CA ALA A 46 10.12 -1.53 -8.91
C ALA A 46 9.34 -1.46 -10.23
N ALA A 47 8.79 -2.59 -10.70
CA ALA A 47 7.95 -2.62 -11.89
C ALA A 47 6.61 -1.91 -11.65
N ARG A 48 6.05 -2.03 -10.44
CA ARG A 48 4.68 -1.64 -10.12
C ARG A 48 4.55 -0.34 -9.32
N SER A 49 5.66 0.22 -8.83
CA SER A 49 5.71 1.48 -8.07
C SER A 49 6.94 2.29 -8.47
N LEU A 50 6.71 3.54 -8.89
CA LEU A 50 7.80 4.48 -9.21
C LEU A 50 8.62 4.85 -7.97
N PHE A 51 8.01 4.88 -6.79
CA PHE A 51 8.71 5.06 -5.53
C PHE A 51 9.75 3.95 -5.34
N PHE A 52 9.32 2.68 -5.38
CA PHE A 52 10.22 1.54 -5.20
C PHE A 52 11.25 1.45 -6.32
N ARG A 53 10.89 1.81 -7.56
CA ARG A 53 11.85 1.91 -8.65
C ARG A 53 12.97 2.89 -8.32
N LYS A 54 12.63 4.12 -7.94
CA LYS A 54 13.65 5.13 -7.59
C LYS A 54 14.44 4.71 -6.35
N PHE A 55 13.76 4.15 -5.35
CA PHE A 55 14.38 3.67 -4.12
C PHE A 55 15.40 2.56 -4.37
N PHE A 56 15.13 1.64 -5.30
CA PHE A 56 16.05 0.54 -5.62
C PHE A 56 17.06 0.87 -6.73
N CYS A 57 16.70 1.69 -7.72
CA CYS A 57 17.54 2.05 -8.87
C CYS A 57 18.42 3.28 -8.64
N GLY A 58 18.04 4.19 -7.73
CA GLY A 58 18.85 5.36 -7.37
C GLY A 58 20.19 5.03 -6.69
N TYR A 59 20.53 3.75 -6.65
CA TYR A 59 21.81 3.22 -6.20
C TYR A 59 22.62 2.77 -7.40
N ASP A 60 23.38 3.69 -7.97
CA ASP A 60 24.53 3.37 -8.81
C ASP A 60 25.79 3.53 -7.94
N PRO A 61 26.51 2.44 -7.60
CA PRO A 61 27.74 2.53 -6.81
C PRO A 61 28.86 3.33 -7.50
N SER A 62 28.70 3.68 -8.79
CA SER A 62 29.65 4.49 -9.56
C SER A 62 29.32 5.98 -9.63
N GLN A 63 28.14 6.43 -9.18
CA GLN A 63 27.73 7.84 -9.23
C GLN A 63 27.72 8.48 -7.85
N THR A 64 28.91 8.85 -7.38
CA THR A 64 29.07 9.82 -6.29
C THR A 64 28.80 11.23 -6.83
N GLY A 65 27.55 11.70 -6.84
CA GLY A 65 27.33 13.13 -7.10
C GLY A 65 25.97 13.64 -7.53
N VAL A 66 24.95 12.82 -7.76
CA VAL A 66 23.62 13.33 -8.12
C VAL A 66 22.70 13.23 -6.91
N GLU A 67 22.18 14.38 -6.50
CA GLU A 67 21.37 14.64 -5.31
C GLU A 67 20.43 13.49 -4.98
N SER A 68 20.91 12.63 -4.09
CA SER A 68 20.14 11.60 -3.43
C SER A 68 19.00 12.30 -2.70
N VAL A 69 17.79 12.15 -3.23
CA VAL A 69 16.54 12.41 -2.50
C VAL A 69 16.75 11.90 -1.07
N ASN A 70 16.44 12.72 -0.06
CA ASN A 70 16.67 12.53 1.38
C ASN A 70 15.99 11.26 1.96
N LEU A 71 16.24 10.10 1.37
CA LEU A 71 15.93 8.79 1.87
C LEU A 71 17.01 8.54 2.92
N THR A 72 16.62 8.56 4.19
CA THR A 72 17.51 8.33 5.34
C THR A 72 18.56 7.28 5.00
N GLY A 73 19.84 7.66 5.04
CA GLY A 73 20.94 6.84 4.51
C GLY A 73 21.03 5.42 5.09
N SER A 74 20.37 5.17 6.22
CA SER A 74 20.23 3.84 6.82
C SER A 74 19.35 2.88 6.01
N GLY A 75 18.24 3.34 5.43
CA GLY A 75 17.30 2.50 4.67
C GLY A 75 17.87 2.09 3.31
N VAL A 76 18.55 3.02 2.64
CA VAL A 76 19.23 2.76 1.36
C VAL A 76 20.41 1.79 1.58
N ARG A 77 21.22 1.97 2.64
CA ARG A 77 22.29 1.02 2.97
C ARG A 77 21.78 -0.39 3.28
N ALA A 78 20.66 -0.51 3.99
CA ALA A 78 20.03 -1.80 4.25
C ALA A 78 19.55 -2.46 2.94
N ALA A 79 18.94 -1.70 2.02
CA ALA A 79 18.52 -2.20 0.72
C ALA A 79 19.68 -2.74 -0.14
N VAL A 80 20.90 -2.24 0.08
CA VAL A 80 22.11 -2.63 -0.65
C VAL A 80 22.80 -3.84 -0.02
N MET A 81 22.84 -3.91 1.31
CA MET A 81 23.59 -4.94 2.06
C MET A 81 22.74 -6.15 2.47
N GLY A 82 21.54 -6.31 1.88
CA GLY A 82 20.59 -7.37 2.29
C GLY A 82 20.07 -7.19 3.72
N GLY A 83 20.13 -5.97 4.24
CA GLY A 83 19.62 -5.59 5.55
C GLY A 83 18.10 -5.40 5.54
N VAL A 84 17.53 -5.31 6.75
CA VAL A 84 16.10 -5.07 6.94
C VAL A 84 15.80 -3.58 6.80
N ILE A 85 14.89 -3.22 5.89
CA ILE A 85 14.50 -1.84 5.61
C ILE A 85 13.33 -1.43 6.55
N PRO A 86 13.49 -0.41 7.39
CA PRO A 86 12.38 0.05 8.24
C PRO A 86 11.31 0.77 7.42
N VAL A 87 10.04 0.51 7.73
CA VAL A 87 8.88 1.24 7.23
C VAL A 87 8.10 1.77 8.42
N ASN A 88 8.13 3.08 8.60
CA ASN A 88 7.51 3.77 9.74
C ASN A 88 6.31 4.64 9.34
N SER A 89 6.11 4.85 8.03
CA SER A 89 5.10 5.77 7.50
C SER A 89 3.70 5.15 7.39
N VAL A 90 3.60 3.82 7.47
CA VAL A 90 2.35 3.07 7.31
C VAL A 90 2.30 1.89 8.29
N GLY A 91 1.10 1.55 8.76
CA GLY A 91 0.87 0.37 9.59
C GLY A 91 1.01 -0.95 8.83
N TYR A 92 1.13 -2.05 9.55
CA TYR A 92 1.38 -3.38 8.95
C TYR A 92 0.26 -3.82 8.01
N GLU A 93 -1.01 -3.65 8.42
CA GLU A 93 -2.18 -4.02 7.62
C GLU A 93 -2.21 -3.26 6.29
N VAL A 94 -1.99 -1.95 6.33
CA VAL A 94 -1.95 -1.07 5.15
C VAL A 94 -0.80 -1.47 4.22
N PHE A 95 0.38 -1.76 4.78
CA PHE A 95 1.53 -2.18 3.99
C PHE A 95 1.28 -3.53 3.31
N LEU A 96 0.65 -4.49 3.99
CA LEU A 96 0.26 -5.76 3.36
C LEU A 96 -0.76 -5.57 2.24
N LEU A 97 -1.79 -4.75 2.43
CA LEU A 97 -2.79 -4.48 1.39
C LEU A 97 -2.16 -3.81 0.16
N LEU A 98 -1.22 -2.90 0.37
CA LEU A 98 -0.41 -2.31 -0.70
C LEU A 98 0.38 -3.41 -1.46
N LEU A 99 1.08 -4.29 -0.74
CA LEU A 99 1.83 -5.39 -1.36
C LEU A 99 0.90 -6.35 -2.11
N GLN A 100 -0.23 -6.75 -1.53
CA GLN A 100 -1.22 -7.59 -2.20
C GLN A 100 -1.66 -6.96 -3.51
N PHE A 101 -1.92 -5.65 -3.55
CA PHE A 101 -2.24 -4.94 -4.78
C PHE A 101 -1.09 -4.96 -5.78
N LEU A 102 0.15 -4.71 -5.35
CA LEU A 102 1.31 -4.68 -6.25
C LEU A 102 1.59 -6.04 -6.91
N TYR A 103 1.28 -7.14 -6.23
CA TYR A 103 1.47 -8.50 -6.78
C TYR A 103 0.28 -8.97 -7.61
N SER A 104 -0.94 -8.74 -7.14
CA SER A 104 -2.15 -9.35 -7.71
C SER A 104 -2.94 -8.41 -8.64
N GLY A 105 -2.73 -7.10 -8.54
CA GLY A 105 -3.57 -6.07 -9.15
C GLY A 105 -4.94 -5.92 -8.46
N GLN A 106 -5.17 -6.61 -7.35
CA GLN A 106 -6.43 -6.64 -6.62
C GLN A 106 -6.20 -6.32 -5.14
N VAL A 107 -7.20 -5.72 -4.50
CA VAL A 107 -7.20 -5.45 -3.05
C VAL A 107 -8.62 -5.59 -2.51
N SER A 108 -8.79 -6.30 -1.39
CA SER A 108 -10.08 -6.40 -0.71
C SER A 108 -10.14 -5.37 0.42
N LEU A 109 -10.78 -4.23 0.15
CA LEU A 109 -10.99 -3.18 1.17
C LEU A 109 -12.15 -3.52 2.11
N VAL A 110 -13.06 -4.38 1.65
CA VAL A 110 -14.19 -4.88 2.42
C VAL A 110 -13.76 -6.18 3.11
N PRO A 111 -13.89 -6.28 4.43
CA PRO A 111 -13.56 -7.50 5.15
C PRO A 111 -14.54 -8.62 4.78
N HIS A 112 -14.11 -9.88 4.90
CA HIS A 112 -15.02 -11.00 4.75
C HIS A 112 -16.06 -10.98 5.89
N LYS A 113 -17.28 -11.46 5.60
CA LYS A 113 -18.41 -11.39 6.56
C LYS A 113 -18.00 -12.01 7.90
N HIS A 114 -18.23 -11.26 8.98
CA HIS A 114 -17.98 -11.64 10.38
C HIS A 114 -16.50 -11.67 10.84
N GLU A 115 -15.54 -11.20 10.05
CA GLU A 115 -14.19 -10.96 10.58
C GLU A 115 -14.16 -9.71 11.47
N PRO A 116 -13.52 -9.80 12.66
CA PRO A 116 -13.33 -8.62 13.51
C PRO A 116 -12.40 -7.64 12.80
N ARG A 117 -12.76 -6.35 12.76
CA ARG A 117 -11.89 -5.32 12.23
C ARG A 117 -11.00 -4.75 13.33
N SER A 118 -9.73 -4.54 13.02
CA SER A 118 -8.83 -3.73 13.82
C SER A 118 -9.51 -2.39 14.14
N ASN A 119 -9.43 -1.94 15.40
CA ASN A 119 -9.99 -0.67 15.86
C ASN A 119 -11.52 -0.51 15.78
N CYS A 120 -12.29 -1.60 15.60
CA CYS A 120 -13.74 -1.60 15.81
C CYS A 120 -14.12 -2.51 16.98
N GLY A 121 -14.67 -1.93 18.06
CA GLY A 121 -15.08 -2.68 19.26
C GLY A 121 -16.50 -3.26 19.20
N ASP A 122 -17.22 -3.06 18.11
CA ASP A 122 -18.63 -3.45 17.98
C ASP A 122 -18.77 -4.79 17.24
N SER A 123 -19.16 -5.84 17.97
CA SER A 123 -19.37 -7.19 17.44
C SER A 123 -20.57 -7.30 16.49
N GLY A 124 -21.49 -6.33 16.51
CA GLY A 124 -22.65 -6.26 15.60
C GLY A 124 -22.38 -5.44 14.33
N CYS A 125 -21.17 -4.89 14.18
CA CYS A 125 -20.85 -4.00 13.08
C CYS A 125 -20.70 -4.75 11.74
N TRP A 126 -21.31 -4.21 10.69
CA TRP A 126 -21.15 -4.73 9.33
C TRP A 126 -19.81 -4.36 8.68
N HIS A 127 -18.99 -3.53 9.35
CA HIS A 127 -17.64 -3.10 8.94
C HIS A 127 -17.50 -2.52 7.51
N THR A 128 -18.60 -2.22 6.81
CA THR A 128 -18.58 -1.65 5.47
C THR A 128 -18.48 -0.13 5.46
N HIS A 129 -19.00 0.54 6.49
CA HIS A 129 -19.09 2.02 6.57
C HIS A 129 -18.77 2.58 7.96
N CYS A 130 -18.26 1.75 8.88
CA CYS A 130 -17.89 2.19 10.22
C CYS A 130 -16.63 3.07 10.21
N THR A 131 -16.38 3.82 11.29
CA THR A 131 -15.20 4.69 11.42
C THR A 131 -13.90 3.94 11.15
N ALA A 132 -13.71 2.73 11.68
CA ALA A 132 -12.53 1.91 11.40
C ALA A 132 -12.40 1.49 9.92
N ALA A 133 -13.52 1.38 9.19
CA ALA A 133 -13.49 1.12 7.77
C ALA A 133 -13.05 2.35 6.97
N VAL A 134 -13.54 3.52 7.36
CA VAL A 134 -13.19 4.80 6.76
C VAL A 134 -11.71 5.09 7.01
N ASP A 135 -11.25 4.95 8.25
CA ASP A 135 -9.87 5.24 8.64
C ASP A 135 -8.88 4.34 7.88
N LEU A 136 -9.12 3.02 7.79
CA LEU A 136 -8.26 2.15 6.98
C LEU A 136 -8.23 2.56 5.50
N SER A 137 -9.38 2.91 4.93
CA SER A 137 -9.46 3.33 3.52
C SER A 137 -8.71 4.65 3.29
N LEU A 138 -8.75 5.57 4.25
CA LEU A 138 -7.95 6.80 4.22
C LEU A 138 -6.45 6.51 4.32
N ASP A 139 -6.04 5.59 5.18
CA ASP A 139 -4.63 5.19 5.32
C ASP A 139 -4.11 4.51 4.06
N ILE A 140 -4.92 3.66 3.41
CA ILE A 140 -4.59 3.04 2.12
C ILE A 140 -4.45 4.10 1.03
N LEU A 141 -5.34 5.11 1.01
CA LEU A 141 -5.24 6.21 0.05
C LEU A 141 -3.93 6.99 0.24
N ALA A 142 -3.58 7.33 1.49
CA ALA A 142 -2.35 8.02 1.82
C ALA A 142 -1.11 7.19 1.42
N ALA A 143 -1.11 5.89 1.73
CA ALA A 143 -0.04 4.97 1.33
C ALA A 143 0.08 4.85 -0.19
N ALA A 144 -1.02 4.72 -0.91
CA ALA A 144 -1.02 4.62 -2.37
C ALA A 144 -0.38 5.85 -3.02
N HIS A 145 -0.68 7.05 -2.52
CA HIS A 145 -0.02 8.27 -2.97
C HIS A 145 1.47 8.30 -2.62
N TYR A 146 1.84 7.97 -1.38
CA TYR A 146 3.23 7.97 -0.94
C TYR A 146 4.11 7.00 -1.76
N PHE A 147 3.63 5.78 -1.98
CA PHE A 147 4.32 4.76 -2.76
C PHE A 147 4.11 4.90 -4.28
N GLY A 148 3.40 5.93 -4.75
CA GLY A 148 3.19 6.18 -6.17
C GLY A 148 2.46 5.05 -6.91
N VAL A 149 1.40 4.51 -6.30
CA VAL A 149 0.55 3.44 -6.84
C VAL A 149 -0.82 4.03 -7.20
N GLU A 150 -0.87 4.74 -8.33
CA GLU A 150 -2.02 5.56 -8.74
C GLU A 150 -3.32 4.76 -8.90
N GLN A 151 -3.24 3.54 -9.44
CA GLN A 151 -4.43 2.69 -9.60
C GLN A 151 -5.05 2.31 -8.26
N LEU A 152 -4.23 2.05 -7.23
CA LEU A 152 -4.73 1.80 -5.88
C LEU A 152 -5.39 3.04 -5.28
N ALA A 153 -4.79 4.23 -5.50
CA ALA A 153 -5.38 5.48 -5.05
C ALA A 153 -6.77 5.69 -5.66
N LEU A 154 -6.92 5.53 -6.98
CA LEU A 154 -8.20 5.67 -7.69
C LEU A 154 -9.27 4.68 -7.19
N LEU A 155 -8.90 3.41 -7.01
CA LEU A 155 -9.82 2.39 -6.47
C LEU A 155 -10.29 2.74 -5.06
N THR A 156 -9.36 3.21 -4.22
CA THR A 156 -9.64 3.57 -2.83
C THR A 156 -10.50 4.83 -2.75
N GLN A 157 -10.26 5.84 -3.60
CA GLN A 157 -11.11 7.02 -3.71
C GLN A 157 -12.54 6.64 -4.11
N LYS A 158 -12.71 5.76 -5.11
CA LYS A 158 -14.02 5.27 -5.51
C LYS A 158 -14.73 4.55 -4.36
N HIS A 159 -14.00 3.73 -3.61
CA HIS A 159 -14.55 3.05 -2.44
C HIS A 159 -14.99 4.05 -1.36
N LEU A 160 -14.14 5.01 -1.01
CA LEU A 160 -14.46 6.08 -0.06
C LEU A 160 -15.71 6.85 -0.46
N THR A 161 -15.87 7.20 -1.74
CA THR A 161 -17.08 7.86 -2.26
C THR A 161 -18.34 7.02 -2.02
N SER A 162 -18.28 5.70 -2.22
CA SER A 162 -19.41 4.81 -1.93
C SER A 162 -19.73 4.71 -0.42
N MET A 163 -18.75 4.97 0.45
CA MET A 163 -18.96 4.92 1.90
C MET A 163 -19.67 6.15 2.44
N VAL A 164 -19.50 7.31 1.79
CA VAL A 164 -20.06 8.61 2.23
C VAL A 164 -21.58 8.57 2.36
N GLU A 165 -22.29 7.75 1.57
CA GLU A 165 -23.76 7.62 1.62
C GLU A 165 -24.29 7.12 2.97
N LYS A 166 -23.49 6.34 3.71
CA LYS A 166 -23.91 5.64 4.93
C LYS A 166 -23.00 5.89 6.13
N ALA A 167 -21.94 6.66 5.93
CA ALA A 167 -20.99 7.02 6.99
C ALA A 167 -21.55 8.11 7.90
N SER A 168 -20.98 8.24 9.10
CA SER A 168 -21.30 9.35 10.00
C SER A 168 -20.87 10.69 9.39
N ILE A 169 -21.54 11.81 9.74
CA ILE A 169 -21.16 13.15 9.26
C ILE A 169 -19.67 13.45 9.57
N LYS A 170 -19.19 13.04 10.75
CA LYS A 170 -17.79 13.18 11.14
C LYS A 170 -16.86 12.48 10.13
N ASP A 171 -17.21 11.26 9.73
CA ASP A 171 -16.40 10.48 8.79
C ASP A 171 -16.53 11.00 7.36
N VAL A 172 -17.71 11.47 6.94
CA VAL A 172 -17.89 12.18 5.67
C VAL A 172 -16.96 13.39 5.58
N MET A 173 -16.87 14.20 6.64
CA MET A 173 -15.95 15.35 6.67
C MET A 173 -14.48 14.93 6.52
N LYS A 174 -14.05 13.85 7.17
CA LYS A 174 -12.69 13.30 6.99
C LYS A 174 -12.44 12.93 5.53
N VAL A 175 -13.38 12.21 4.91
CA VAL A 175 -13.28 11.78 3.51
C VAL A 175 -13.17 12.98 2.58
N LEU A 176 -14.04 13.98 2.74
CA LEU A 176 -14.02 15.19 1.90
C LEU A 176 -12.70 15.96 2.04
N ILE A 177 -12.18 16.12 3.26
CA ILE A 177 -10.89 16.78 3.50
C ILE A 177 -9.75 16.01 2.82
N ALA A 178 -9.70 14.69 3.00
CA ALA A 178 -8.67 13.86 2.39
C ALA A 178 -8.70 13.95 0.85
N LEU A 179 -9.88 13.82 0.25
CA LEU A 179 -10.04 13.91 -1.20
C LEU A 179 -9.67 15.31 -1.73
N ALA A 180 -10.07 16.39 -1.03
CA ALA A 180 -9.73 17.76 -1.41
C ALA A 180 -8.22 18.02 -1.39
N LEU A 181 -7.50 17.49 -0.39
CA LEU A 181 -6.04 17.59 -0.31
C LEU A 181 -5.34 16.79 -1.41
N THR A 182 -5.91 15.65 -1.85
CA THR A 182 -5.35 14.87 -2.97
C THR A 182 -5.60 15.50 -4.34
N TYR A 183 -6.63 16.34 -4.48
CA TYR A 183 -6.94 17.06 -5.73
C TYR A 183 -6.10 18.31 -5.99
N SER A 184 -5.32 18.76 -4.99
CA SER A 184 -4.36 19.86 -5.14
C SER A 184 -2.94 19.28 -5.16
N PRO A 185 -2.35 18.98 -6.34
CA PRO A 185 -1.09 18.23 -6.43
C PRO A 185 0.14 18.97 -5.87
N ASN A 186 -0.01 20.20 -5.38
CA ASN A 186 1.09 21.15 -5.28
C ASN A 186 1.57 21.55 -3.87
N GLN A 187 1.06 21.07 -2.72
CA GLN A 187 1.58 21.63 -1.45
C GLN A 187 1.79 20.78 -0.18
N VAL A 188 1.46 19.49 -0.04
CA VAL A 188 1.42 18.93 1.35
C VAL A 188 2.34 17.75 1.70
N PHE A 189 2.99 17.06 0.77
CA PHE A 189 3.75 15.83 1.13
C PHE A 189 5.28 15.90 1.10
N GLN A 190 5.88 17.09 1.32
CA GLN A 190 7.33 17.23 1.45
C GLN A 190 7.87 17.45 2.87
N GLN A 191 7.05 17.39 3.93
CA GLN A 191 7.54 17.74 5.28
C GLN A 191 7.14 16.84 6.45
N ARG A 192 6.76 15.58 6.23
CA ARG A 192 6.83 14.60 7.32
C ARG A 192 7.36 13.27 6.77
N PHE A 193 8.32 12.72 7.52
CA PHE A 193 9.10 11.49 7.32
C PHE A 193 10.42 11.67 6.55
#